data_AF-A0A354Z5K8-F1
#
_entry.id   AF-A0A354Z5K8-F1
#
_cell.length_a   1.000
_cell.length_b   1.000
_cell.length_c   1.000
_cell.angle_alpha   90.00
_cell.angle_beta   90.00
_cell.angle_gamma   90.00
#
_symmetry.space_group_name_H-M   'P 1'
#
loop_
_entity.id
_entity.type
_entity.pdbx_description
1 polymer ?
#
loop_
_entity_poly.entity_id
_entity_poly.type
_entity_poly.pdbx_seq_one_letter_code
_entity_poly.pdbx_strand_id
1 'polypeptide(L)'
;MTDRTEIREKILKTLITVQPNLADATIEEHTSLSDLRVDSLHLIEVGVLLEDTFGSAVRFDEWLERERAKTDNAYALSSLVDYVSEACHS
;
A
#
# COMPACT_ATOMS: atom_id res chain seq x y z
N MET A 1 18.71 5.13 0.48
CA MET A 1 17.67 5.04 1.53
C MET A 1 16.46 5.77 1.00
N THR A 2 15.38 5.04 0.74
CA THR A 2 14.11 5.64 0.32
C THR A 2 13.43 6.22 1.56
N ASP A 3 13.12 7.51 1.57
CA ASP A 3 12.45 8.16 2.69
C ASP A 3 10.99 7.69 2.79
N ARG A 4 10.42 7.59 4.01
CA ARG A 4 9.02 7.18 4.23
C ARG A 4 8.04 8.04 3.44
N THR A 5 8.34 9.32 3.26
CA THR A 5 7.56 10.26 2.45
C THR A 5 7.54 9.84 0.99
N GLU A 6 8.70 9.49 0.42
CA GLU A 6 8.83 9.02 -0.95
C GLU A 6 8.11 7.67 -1.16
N ILE A 7 8.20 6.77 -0.18
CA ILE A 7 7.47 5.50 -0.17
C ILE A 7 5.96 5.76 -0.22
N ARG A 8 5.46 6.64 0.65
CA ARG A 8 4.04 7.03 0.68
C ARG A 8 3.60 7.63 -0.66
N GLU A 9 4.38 8.53 -1.24
CA GLU A 9 4.05 9.13 -2.55
C GLU A 9 3.98 8.08 -3.67
N LYS A 10 4.90 7.12 -3.69
CA LYS A 10 4.89 6.02 -4.66
C LYS A 10 3.67 5.12 -4.46
N ILE A 11 3.35 4.75 -3.22
CA ILE A 11 2.14 3.96 -2.91
C ILE A 11 0.89 4.72 -3.36
N LEU A 12 0.77 6.02 -3.05
CA LEU A 12 -0.37 6.83 -3.48
C LEU A 12 -0.48 6.90 -5.01
N LYS A 13 0.64 7.05 -5.72
CA LYS A 13 0.65 6.99 -7.20
C LYS A 13 0.12 5.65 -7.69
N THR A 14 0.57 4.53 -7.12
CA THR A 14 0.07 3.19 -7.46
C THR A 14 -1.43 3.07 -7.21
N LEU A 15 -1.91 3.56 -6.07
CA LEU A 15 -3.34 3.54 -5.75
C LEU A 15 -4.18 4.37 -6.73
N ILE A 16 -3.67 5.54 -7.14
CA ILE A 16 -4.33 6.38 -8.14
C ILE A 16 -4.29 5.73 -9.53
N THR A 17 -3.20 5.05 -9.89
CA THR A 17 -3.12 4.30 -11.16
C THR A 17 -4.20 3.21 -11.23
N VAL A 18 -4.42 2.48 -10.14
CA VAL A 18 -5.39 1.39 -10.07
C VAL A 18 -6.83 1.88 -9.83
N GLN A 19 -7.00 2.95 -9.05
CA GLN A 19 -8.29 3.59 -8.77
C GLN A 19 -8.20 5.10 -9.08
N PRO A 20 -8.39 5.51 -10.35
CA PRO A 20 -8.22 6.90 -10.79
C PRO A 20 -9.09 7.92 -10.05
N ASN A 21 -10.22 7.48 -9.49
CA ASN A 21 -11.12 8.31 -8.70
C ASN A 21 -10.48 8.86 -7.41
N LEU A 22 -9.32 8.32 -7.00
CA LEU A 22 -8.55 8.79 -5.85
C LEU A 22 -7.69 10.02 -6.14
N ALA A 23 -7.54 10.44 -7.40
CA ALA A 23 -6.65 11.55 -7.76
C ALA A 23 -6.97 12.88 -7.05
N ASP A 24 -8.26 13.13 -6.78
CA ASP A 24 -8.74 14.33 -6.10
C ASP A 24 -9.09 14.09 -4.62
N ALA A 25 -8.85 12.88 -4.10
CA ALA A 25 -9.21 12.50 -2.74
C ALA A 25 -8.08 12.87 -1.75
N THR A 26 -8.46 13.48 -0.62
CA THR A 26 -7.56 13.58 0.53
C THR A 26 -7.50 12.21 1.22
N ILE A 27 -6.35 11.53 1.09
CA ILE A 27 -6.14 10.21 1.70
C ILE A 27 -5.30 10.35 2.97
N GLU A 28 -5.91 10.02 4.11
CA GLU A 28 -5.27 10.02 5.41
C GLU A 28 -4.58 8.67 5.67
N GLU A 29 -3.54 8.65 6.51
CA GLU A 29 -2.76 7.43 6.72
C GLU A 29 -3.50 6.30 7.45
N HIS A 30 -4.54 6.64 8.21
CA HIS A 30 -5.37 5.65 8.90
C HIS A 30 -6.54 5.15 8.03
N THR A 31 -6.71 5.69 6.81
CA THR A 31 -7.76 5.23 5.90
C THR A 31 -7.46 3.81 5.43
N SER A 32 -8.44 2.92 5.53
CA SER A 32 -8.31 1.56 4.99
C SER A 32 -8.41 1.60 3.46
N LEU A 33 -7.65 0.74 2.79
CA LEU A 33 -7.75 0.55 1.34
C LEU A 33 -9.17 0.16 0.90
N SER A 34 -9.91 -0.55 1.76
CA SER A 34 -11.31 -0.88 1.52
C SER A 34 -12.20 0.36 1.45
N ASP A 35 -11.94 1.37 2.30
CA ASP A 35 -12.68 2.64 2.31
C ASP A 35 -12.38 3.46 1.05
N LEU A 36 -11.18 3.31 0.50
CA LEU A 36 -10.76 3.88 -0.78
C LEU A 36 -11.33 3.14 -2.02
N ARG A 37 -12.24 2.19 -1.82
CA ARG A 37 -12.82 1.34 -2.88
C ARG A 37 -11.77 0.53 -3.66
N VAL A 38 -10.66 0.19 -3.00
CA VAL A 38 -9.68 -0.77 -3.53
C VAL A 38 -10.18 -2.16 -3.16
N ASP A 39 -10.95 -2.77 -4.07
CA ASP A 39 -11.45 -4.13 -3.88
C ASP A 39 -10.35 -5.19 -4.09
N SER A 40 -10.71 -6.47 -3.99
CA SER A 40 -9.76 -7.59 -4.11
C SER A 40 -9.01 -7.63 -5.45
N LEU A 41 -9.62 -7.21 -6.55
CA LEU A 41 -8.95 -7.20 -7.85
C LEU A 41 -7.95 -6.04 -7.91
N HIS A 42 -8.37 -4.86 -7.46
CA HIS A 42 -7.48 -3.70 -7.34
C HIS A 42 -6.31 -4.00 -6.39
N LEU A 43 -6.53 -4.72 -5.28
CA LEU A 43 -5.46 -5.11 -4.36
C LEU A 43 -4.39 -5.99 -5.03
N ILE A 44 -4.80 -6.91 -5.90
CA ILE A 44 -3.85 -7.75 -6.66
C ILE A 44 -2.99 -6.86 -7.58
N GLU A 45 -3.63 -5.93 -8.29
CA GLU A 45 -2.93 -5.02 -9.20
C GLU A 45 -1.99 -4.07 -8.45
N VAL A 46 -2.43 -3.52 -7.32
CA VAL A 46 -1.59 -2.73 -6.40
C VAL A 46 -0.38 -3.54 -5.97
N GLY A 47 -0.57 -4.80 -5.57
CA GLY A 47 0.52 -5.69 -5.18
C GLY A 47 1.57 -5.83 -6.29
N VAL A 48 1.15 -6.21 -7.49
CA VAL A 48 2.05 -6.36 -8.65
C VAL A 48 2.84 -5.08 -8.93
N LEU A 49 2.18 -3.91 -8.92
CA LEU A 49 2.84 -2.64 -9.20
C LEU A 49 3.81 -2.21 -8.10
N LEU A 50 3.52 -2.52 -6.82
CA LEU A 50 4.43 -2.24 -5.72
C LEU A 50 5.65 -3.15 -5.74
N GLU A 51 5.48 -4.43 -6.04
CA GLU A 51 6.58 -5.38 -6.21
C GLU A 51 7.50 -4.97 -7.38
N ASP A 52 6.94 -4.47 -8.48
CA ASP A 52 7.72 -3.90 -9.59
C ASP A 52 8.44 -2.59 -9.19
N THR A 53 7.75 -1.71 -8.47
CA THR A 53 8.27 -0.38 -8.07
C THR A 53 9.40 -0.46 -7.05
N PHE A 54 9.29 -1.35 -6.07
CA PHE A 54 10.24 -1.47 -4.95
C PHE A 54 11.15 -2.70 -5.06
N GLY A 55 10.93 -3.54 -6.06
CA GLY A 55 11.69 -4.76 -6.31
C GLY A 55 11.32 -5.90 -5.36
N SER A 56 12.07 -7.00 -5.48
CA SER A 56 11.80 -8.27 -4.82
C SER A 56 11.86 -8.26 -3.29
N ALA A 57 12.27 -7.15 -2.68
CA ALA A 57 12.26 -6.98 -1.22
C ALA A 57 10.82 -6.78 -0.69
N VAL A 58 9.96 -6.16 -1.49
CA VAL A 58 8.54 -6.04 -1.16
C VAL A 58 7.84 -7.29 -1.66
N ARG A 59 7.20 -8.00 -0.73
CA ARG A 59 6.37 -9.17 -1.01
C ARG A 59 4.94 -8.88 -0.58
N PHE A 60 4.05 -8.60 -1.52
CA PHE A 60 2.73 -8.07 -1.17
C PHE A 60 1.84 -9.14 -0.52
N ASP A 61 2.05 -10.41 -0.89
CA ASP A 61 1.42 -11.57 -0.24
C ASP A 61 1.70 -11.61 1.27
N GLU A 62 2.95 -11.40 1.69
CA GLU A 62 3.33 -11.37 3.11
C GLU A 62 2.65 -10.22 3.85
N TRP A 63 2.50 -9.05 3.21
CA TRP A 63 1.77 -7.94 3.81
C TRP A 63 0.29 -8.27 4.01
N LEU A 64 -0.38 -8.88 3.01
CA LEU A 64 -1.77 -9.30 3.13
C LEU A 64 -1.97 -10.31 4.28
N GLU A 65 -1.03 -11.23 4.47
CA GLU A 65 -1.05 -12.17 5.59
C GLU A 65 -0.93 -11.45 6.95
N ARG A 66 -0.03 -10.47 7.07
CA ARG A 66 0.12 -9.63 8.27
C ARG A 66 -1.16 -8.85 8.57
N GLU A 67 -1.78 -8.26 7.56
CA GLU A 67 -3.01 -7.47 7.73
C GLU A 67 -4.20 -8.33 8.14
N ARG A 68 -4.31 -9.54 7.59
CA ARG A 68 -5.40 -10.47 7.91
C ARG A 68 -5.40 -10.89 9.39
N ALA A 69 -4.24 -10.85 10.05
CA ALA A 69 -4.11 -11.18 11.47
C ALA A 69 -4.46 -10.01 12.40
N LYS A 70 -4.63 -8.78 11.88
CA LYS A 70 -4.91 -7.58 12.69
C LYS A 70 -6.39 -7.49 13.05
N THR A 71 -6.66 -7.10 14.30
CA THR A 71 -8.01 -6.84 14.82
C THR A 71 -8.43 -5.37 14.71
N ASP A 72 -7.48 -4.46 14.53
CA ASP A 72 -7.72 -3.02 14.38
C ASP A 72 -6.71 -2.43 13.35
N ASN A 73 -7.12 -1.37 12.65
CA ASN A 73 -6.33 -0.68 11.61
C ASN A 73 -5.80 -1.61 10.49
N ALA A 74 -6.55 -2.66 10.15
CA ALA A 74 -6.19 -3.60 9.08
C ALA A 74 -6.35 -2.94 7.69
N TYR A 75 -5.40 -3.22 6.82
CA TYR A 75 -5.32 -2.70 5.45
C TYR A 75 -5.25 -1.18 5.38
N ALA A 76 -4.76 -0.53 6.44
CA ALA A 76 -4.57 0.92 6.46
C ALA A 76 -3.39 1.34 5.58
N LEU A 77 -3.45 2.55 5.00
CA LEU A 77 -2.36 3.10 4.20
C LEU A 77 -1.04 3.16 4.99
N SER A 78 -1.09 3.61 6.24
CA SER A 78 0.06 3.63 7.17
C SER A 78 0.73 2.27 7.28
N SER A 79 -0.07 1.21 7.42
CA SER A 79 0.42 -0.16 7.53
C SER A 79 1.21 -0.60 6.29
N LEU A 80 0.73 -0.25 5.11
CA LEU A 80 1.42 -0.55 3.85
C LEU A 80 2.71 0.26 3.69
N VAL A 81 2.68 1.55 4.05
CA VAL A 81 3.86 2.43 4.05
C VAL A 81 4.94 1.88 4.97
N ASP A 82 4.57 1.50 6.19
CA ASP A 82 5.50 1.00 7.19
C ASP A 82 6.10 -0.35 6.74
N TYR A 83 5.29 -1.25 6.18
CA TYR A 83 5.76 -2.51 5.61
C TYR A 83 6.80 -2.33 4.49
N VAL A 84 6.50 -1.47 3.51
CA VAL A 84 7.44 -1.19 2.41
C VAL A 84 8.71 -0.51 2.94
N SER A 85 8.57 0.35 3.95
CA SER A 85 9.71 0.99 4.62
C SER A 85 10.60 -0.05 5.31
N GLU A 86 10.04 -1.00 6.05
CA GLU A 86 10.80 -2.11 6.67
C GLU A 86 11.53 -2.95 5.61
N ALA A 87 10.84 -3.31 4.54
CA ALA A 87 11.39 -4.12 3.45
C ALA A 87 12.56 -3.43 2.72
N CYS A 88 12.48 -2.12 2.52
CA CYS A 88 13.52 -1.34 1.83
C CYS A 88 14.77 -1.06 2.69
N HIS A 89 14.72 -1.31 4.00
CA HIS A 89 15.83 -1.09 4.93
C HIS A 89 16.43 -2.39 5.50
N SER A 90 15.87 -3.54 5.12
CA SER A 90 16.37 -4.89 5.48
C SER A 90 17.42 -5.37 4.48
#